data_AF-A0A9D0ZZX0-F1
#
_entry.id   AF-A0A9D0ZZX0-F1
#
_cell.length_a   1.000
_cell.length_b   1.000
_cell.length_c   1.000
_cell.angle_alpha   90.00
_cell.angle_beta   90.00
_cell.angle_gamma   90.00
#
_symmetry.space_group_name_H-M   'P 1'
#
loop_
_entity.id
_entity.type
_entity.pdbx_description
1 polymer ?
#
loop_
_entity_poly.entity_id
_entity_poly.type
_entity_poly.pdbx_seq_one_letter_code
_entity_poly.pdbx_strand_id
1 'polypeptide(L)'
;MTALVAAIIAGAALACFVLACLCRRKLAVEDENAYRLAHDSKDPIADRSRLLLLRRTRKSRADARSRQIADVLPLAAEMLRGGSSPENAFATVAASANWPLGEELLQVAREVSSANRTLAQALGSLAQRTQDPDLDLLASAVAVQKEGGGNLAGILDSLAENAQKRSEMKGHLDAITSSARMSAALVGSMPPAMLALLSIASPAYLEDFWASGLWAPILLVVAALDISGLALIKRLYRLDFS
;
A
#
# COMPACT_ATOMS: atom_id res chain seq x y z
N MET A 1 -27.01 34.96 -22.08
CA MET A 1 -27.08 34.22 -20.79
C MET A 1 -26.98 32.71 -21.01
N THR A 2 -27.77 32.12 -21.91
CA THR A 2 -27.75 30.68 -22.26
C THR A 2 -26.39 30.17 -22.79
N ALA A 3 -25.69 30.94 -23.63
CA ALA A 3 -24.39 30.55 -24.19
C ALA A 3 -23.26 30.48 -23.12
N LEU A 4 -23.28 31.38 -22.14
CA LEU A 4 -22.30 31.40 -21.05
C LEU A 4 -22.54 30.24 -20.07
N VAL A 5 -23.81 29.92 -19.80
CA VAL A 5 -24.22 28.74 -19.02
C VAL A 5 -23.82 27.45 -19.74
N ALA A 6 -24.04 27.35 -21.06
CA ALA A 6 -23.64 26.20 -21.85
C ALA A 6 -22.11 26.01 -21.89
N ALA A 7 -21.33 27.10 -21.96
CA ALA A 7 -19.87 27.05 -21.92
C ALA A 7 -19.32 26.58 -20.57
N ILE A 8 -19.93 27.01 -19.45
CA ILE A 8 -19.56 26.55 -18.10
C ILE A 8 -19.91 25.07 -17.91
N ILE A 9 -21.11 24.65 -18.33
CA ILE A 9 -21.52 23.25 -18.29
C ILE A 9 -20.61 22.38 -19.16
N ALA A 10 -20.27 22.82 -20.37
CA ALA A 10 -19.36 22.13 -21.26
C ALA A 10 -17.94 22.03 -20.67
N GLY A 11 -17.42 23.12 -20.10
CA GLY A 11 -16.11 23.15 -19.45
C GLY A 11 -16.03 22.22 -18.23
N ALA A 12 -17.08 22.21 -17.40
CA ALA A 12 -17.15 21.32 -16.24
C ALA A 12 -17.38 19.85 -16.65
N ALA A 13 -18.17 19.59 -17.69
CA ALA A 13 -18.34 18.26 -18.27
C ALA A 13 -17.03 17.74 -18.87
N LEU A 14 -16.23 18.60 -19.50
CA LEU A 14 -14.93 18.26 -20.07
C LEU A 14 -13.89 18.01 -18.97
N ALA A 15 -13.91 18.79 -17.88
CA ALA A 15 -13.10 18.51 -16.69
C ALA A 15 -13.50 17.18 -16.02
N CYS A 16 -14.81 16.92 -15.88
CA CYS A 16 -15.32 15.65 -15.37
C CYS A 16 -14.96 14.48 -16.28
N PHE A 17 -15.03 14.65 -17.60
CA PHE A 17 -14.64 13.65 -18.59
C PHE A 17 -13.13 13.39 -18.59
N VAL A 18 -12.30 14.44 -18.50
CA VAL A 18 -10.84 14.31 -18.37
C VAL A 18 -10.48 13.61 -17.06
N LEU A 19 -11.12 13.95 -15.94
CA LEU A 19 -10.93 13.27 -14.66
C LEU A 19 -11.41 11.82 -14.71
N ALA A 20 -12.55 11.54 -15.33
CA ALA A 20 -13.08 10.18 -15.52
C ALA A 20 -12.18 9.35 -16.44
N CYS A 21 -11.65 9.93 -17.53
CA CYS A 21 -10.69 9.32 -18.44
C CYS A 21 -9.33 9.10 -17.76
N LEU A 22 -8.87 10.03 -16.93
CA LEU A 22 -7.66 9.90 -16.12
C LEU A 22 -7.84 8.81 -15.04
N CYS A 23 -9.03 8.67 -14.47
CA CYS A 23 -9.37 7.61 -13.54
C CYS A 23 -9.46 6.24 -14.25
N ARG A 24 -10.09 6.19 -15.44
CA ARG A 24 -10.18 4.98 -16.28
C ARG A 24 -8.81 4.55 -16.83
N ARG A 25 -7.94 5.48 -17.24
CA ARG A 25 -6.60 5.16 -17.76
C ARG A 25 -5.70 4.53 -16.70
N LYS A 26 -5.85 4.90 -15.42
CA LYS A 26 -5.10 4.23 -14.33
C LYS A 26 -5.71 2.89 -13.92
N LEU A 27 -7.01 2.67 -14.13
CA LEU A 27 -7.62 1.34 -13.98
C LEU A 27 -7.18 0.38 -15.11
N ALA A 28 -7.08 0.88 -16.35
CA ALA A 28 -6.69 0.09 -17.51
C ALA A 28 -5.24 -0.44 -17.46
N VAL A 29 -4.31 0.29 -16.84
CA VAL A 29 -2.90 -0.16 -16.72
C VAL A 29 -2.71 -1.20 -15.61
N GLU A 30 -3.61 -1.24 -14.62
CA GLU A 30 -3.63 -2.28 -13.58
C GLU A 30 -4.29 -3.58 -14.08
N ASP A 31 -5.08 -3.49 -15.15
CA ASP A 31 -5.78 -4.62 -15.78
C ASP A 31 -4.88 -5.44 -16.73
N GLU A 32 -3.87 -4.88 -17.39
CA GLU A 32 -3.05 -5.64 -18.37
C GLU A 32 -2.19 -6.75 -17.70
N ASN A 33 -1.62 -6.47 -16.52
CA ASN A 33 -0.93 -7.48 -15.70
C ASN A 33 -1.89 -8.41 -14.94
N ALA A 34 -3.13 -7.97 -14.69
CA ALA A 34 -4.17 -8.79 -14.06
C ALA A 34 -4.86 -9.74 -15.06
N TYR A 35 -4.97 -9.36 -16.33
CA TYR A 35 -5.56 -10.16 -17.40
C TYR A 35 -4.74 -11.42 -17.71
N ARG A 36 -3.39 -11.32 -17.64
CA ARG A 36 -2.49 -12.48 -17.78
C ARG A 36 -2.66 -13.54 -16.68
N LEU A 37 -3.13 -13.15 -15.49
CA LEU A 37 -3.40 -14.06 -14.38
C LEU A 37 -4.89 -14.47 -14.30
N ALA A 38 -5.78 -13.74 -14.98
CA ALA A 38 -7.22 -14.02 -15.01
C ALA A 38 -7.65 -14.97 -16.15
N HIS A 39 -6.78 -15.22 -17.15
CA HIS A 39 -7.09 -16.17 -18.23
C HIS A 39 -7.15 -17.65 -17.74
N ASP A 40 -6.66 -17.95 -16.53
CA ASP A 40 -6.61 -19.33 -15.99
C ASP A 40 -7.81 -19.68 -15.07
N SER A 41 -8.67 -18.73 -14.70
CA SER A 41 -9.71 -18.96 -13.68
C SER A 41 -11.14 -18.80 -14.22
N LYS A 42 -11.97 -19.81 -13.95
CA LYS A 42 -13.17 -20.18 -14.70
C LYS A 42 -14.49 -19.49 -14.25
N ASP A 43 -14.53 -18.55 -13.30
CA ASP A 43 -15.81 -17.99 -12.80
C ASP A 43 -15.76 -16.46 -12.43
N PRO A 44 -16.48 -15.53 -13.12
CA PRO A 44 -16.13 -14.09 -13.10
C PRO A 44 -16.79 -13.15 -12.07
N ILE A 45 -17.85 -13.53 -11.31
CA ILE A 45 -18.64 -12.55 -10.51
C ILE A 45 -18.40 -12.68 -8.99
N ALA A 46 -18.12 -13.87 -8.47
CA ALA A 46 -17.82 -14.11 -7.05
C ALA A 46 -16.36 -13.83 -6.65
N ASP A 47 -15.46 -13.73 -7.64
CA ASP A 47 -14.02 -13.71 -7.43
C ASP A 47 -13.46 -12.29 -7.20
N ARG A 48 -14.12 -11.22 -7.66
CA ARG A 48 -13.56 -9.86 -7.60
C ARG A 48 -13.44 -9.29 -6.18
N SER A 49 -14.45 -9.49 -5.34
CA SER A 49 -14.41 -9.10 -3.92
C SER A 49 -13.44 -9.98 -3.12
N ARG A 50 -13.38 -11.28 -3.45
CA ARG A 50 -12.42 -12.25 -2.89
C ARG A 50 -10.99 -11.89 -3.26
N LEU A 51 -10.71 -11.56 -4.51
CA LEU A 51 -9.41 -11.11 -5.00
C LEU A 51 -8.96 -9.81 -4.32
N LEU A 52 -9.86 -8.84 -4.12
CA LEU A 52 -9.52 -7.61 -3.39
C LEU A 52 -9.20 -7.87 -1.92
N LEU A 53 -9.95 -8.75 -1.26
CA LEU A 53 -9.66 -9.19 0.12
C LEU A 53 -8.34 -9.97 0.19
N LEU A 54 -8.07 -10.85 -0.77
CA LEU A 54 -6.82 -11.61 -0.89
C LEU A 54 -5.62 -10.69 -1.14
N ARG A 55 -5.75 -9.68 -1.99
CA ARG A 55 -4.70 -8.67 -2.22
C ARG A 55 -4.42 -7.83 -0.98
N ARG A 56 -5.48 -7.39 -0.28
CA ARG A 56 -5.36 -6.58 0.95
C ARG A 56 -4.72 -7.38 2.09
N THR A 57 -5.13 -8.64 2.26
CA THR A 57 -4.55 -9.55 3.27
C THR A 57 -3.11 -9.94 2.92
N ARG A 58 -2.77 -10.17 1.65
CA ARG A 58 -1.38 -10.40 1.21
C ARG A 58 -0.47 -9.20 1.50
N LYS A 59 -0.91 -7.98 1.14
CA LYS A 59 -0.14 -6.75 1.40
C LYS A 59 0.06 -6.54 2.90
N SER A 60 -1.00 -6.68 3.69
CA SER A 60 -0.92 -6.58 5.15
C SER A 60 0.00 -7.62 5.78
N ARG A 61 0.05 -8.85 5.25
CA ARG A 61 0.96 -9.90 5.72
C ARG A 61 2.42 -9.61 5.34
N ALA A 62 2.67 -9.10 4.13
CA ALA A 62 4.02 -8.70 3.71
C ALA A 62 4.55 -7.54 4.58
N ASP A 63 3.71 -6.53 4.85
CA ASP A 63 4.06 -5.44 5.76
C ASP A 63 4.36 -5.92 7.19
N ALA A 64 3.57 -6.89 7.69
CA ALA A 64 3.82 -7.51 8.99
C ALA A 64 5.13 -8.31 9.02
N ARG A 65 5.45 -9.05 7.96
CA ARG A 65 6.71 -9.81 7.85
C ARG A 65 7.92 -8.88 7.82
N SER A 66 7.91 -7.83 7.01
CA SER A 66 9.03 -6.87 6.95
C SER A 66 9.32 -6.22 8.31
N ARG A 67 8.27 -5.88 9.08
CA ARG A 67 8.44 -5.41 10.47
C ARG A 67 9.05 -6.47 11.38
N GLN A 68 8.52 -7.70 11.33
CA GLN A 68 9.04 -8.81 12.13
C GLN A 68 10.49 -9.16 11.77
N ILE A 69 10.87 -9.08 10.49
CA ILE A 69 12.25 -9.27 10.01
C ILE A 69 13.18 -8.25 10.67
N ALA A 70 12.79 -6.97 10.73
CA ALA A 70 13.56 -5.93 11.41
C ALA A 70 13.76 -6.23 12.89
N ASP A 71 12.76 -6.80 13.56
CA ASP A 71 12.82 -7.13 14.99
C ASP A 71 13.70 -8.37 15.27
N VAL A 72 13.67 -9.37 14.37
CA VAL A 72 14.21 -10.70 14.66
C VAL A 72 15.62 -10.95 14.09
N LEU A 73 15.97 -10.31 12.98
CA LEU A 73 17.31 -10.43 12.38
C LEU A 73 18.46 -9.93 13.26
N PRO A 74 18.31 -8.85 14.06
CA PRO A 74 19.35 -8.44 15.01
C PRO A 74 19.66 -9.51 16.06
N LEU A 75 18.65 -10.28 16.48
CA LEU A 75 18.84 -11.40 17.40
C LEU A 75 19.65 -12.52 16.75
N ALA A 76 19.38 -12.83 15.48
CA ALA A 76 20.18 -13.79 14.72
C ALA A 76 21.63 -13.29 14.54
N ALA A 77 21.81 -12.01 14.23
CA ALA A 77 23.13 -11.38 14.10
C ALA A 77 23.94 -11.50 15.39
N GLU A 78 23.32 -11.23 16.55
CA GLU A 78 23.97 -11.36 17.86
C GLU A 78 24.38 -12.81 18.16
N MET A 79 23.51 -13.78 17.89
CA MET A 79 23.84 -15.20 18.07
C MET A 79 25.01 -15.65 17.20
N LEU A 80 25.08 -15.16 15.95
CA LEU A 80 26.17 -15.42 15.02
C LEU A 80 27.49 -14.80 15.51
N ARG A 81 27.46 -13.57 16.03
CA ARG A 81 28.65 -12.94 16.67
C ARG A 81 29.11 -13.72 17.90
N GLY A 82 28.17 -14.30 18.65
CA GLY A 82 28.43 -15.20 19.77
C GLY A 82 28.98 -16.59 19.37
N GLY A 83 29.17 -16.85 18.07
CA GLY A 83 29.73 -18.10 17.56
C GLY A 83 28.72 -19.23 17.35
N SER A 84 27.42 -18.93 17.42
CA SER A 84 26.39 -19.93 17.07
C SER A 84 26.44 -20.26 15.58
N SER A 85 26.13 -21.51 15.21
CA SER A 85 25.95 -21.85 13.80
C SER A 85 24.74 -21.11 13.21
N PRO A 86 24.75 -20.75 11.92
CA PRO A 86 23.62 -20.10 11.26
C PRO A 86 22.32 -20.89 11.43
N GLU A 87 22.36 -22.20 11.30
CA GLU A 87 21.20 -23.07 11.44
C GLU A 87 20.57 -22.96 12.84
N ASN A 88 21.41 -22.89 13.88
CA ASN A 88 20.93 -22.74 15.26
C ASN A 88 20.39 -21.34 15.55
N ALA A 89 21.05 -20.30 15.03
CA ALA A 89 20.59 -18.92 15.16
C ALA A 89 19.20 -18.75 14.52
N PHE A 90 19.02 -19.23 13.28
CA PHE A 90 17.73 -19.17 12.59
C PHE A 90 16.65 -20.03 13.25
N ALA A 91 16.98 -21.23 13.77
CA ALA A 91 16.01 -22.05 14.48
C ALA A 91 15.51 -21.40 15.78
N THR A 92 16.41 -20.74 16.51
CA THR A 92 16.07 -20.02 17.76
C THR A 92 15.19 -18.81 17.46
N VAL A 93 15.56 -18.04 16.43
CA VAL A 93 14.81 -16.86 16.01
C VAL A 93 13.46 -17.22 15.40
N ALA A 94 13.35 -18.34 14.70
CA ALA A 94 12.08 -18.85 14.19
C ALA A 94 11.06 -19.10 15.31
N ALA A 95 11.53 -19.57 16.48
CA ALA A 95 10.67 -19.85 17.63
C ALA A 95 10.23 -18.59 18.39
N SER A 96 10.99 -17.49 18.31
CA SER A 96 10.63 -16.22 18.94
C SER A 96 9.79 -15.30 18.05
N ALA A 97 9.81 -15.52 16.73
CA ALA A 97 9.06 -14.73 15.77
C ALA A 97 7.55 -15.00 15.86
N ASN A 98 6.76 -13.93 15.82
CA ASN A 98 5.30 -14.01 15.80
C ASN A 98 4.76 -14.43 14.42
N TRP A 99 3.51 -14.88 14.37
CA TRP A 99 2.76 -15.03 13.12
C TRP A 99 2.71 -13.68 12.38
N PRO A 100 2.88 -13.61 11.04
CA PRO A 100 3.04 -14.71 10.08
C PRO A 100 4.50 -15.12 9.77
N LEU A 101 5.53 -14.37 10.19
CA LEU A 101 6.92 -14.71 9.87
C LEU A 101 7.39 -15.99 10.57
N GLY A 102 6.99 -16.20 11.83
CA GLY A 102 7.42 -17.33 12.63
C GLY A 102 7.05 -18.69 12.04
N GLU A 103 5.86 -18.84 11.46
CA GLU A 103 5.46 -20.11 10.84
C GLU A 103 6.38 -20.47 9.65
N GLU A 104 6.67 -19.48 8.82
CA GLU A 104 7.51 -19.63 7.63
C GLU A 104 8.98 -19.92 8.02
N LEU A 105 9.52 -19.22 9.02
CA LEU A 105 10.87 -19.48 9.53
C LEU A 105 10.97 -20.83 10.25
N LEU A 106 9.93 -21.26 10.97
CA LEU A 106 9.87 -22.59 11.58
C LEU A 106 9.84 -23.68 10.50
N GLN A 107 9.18 -23.43 9.37
CA GLN A 107 9.25 -24.32 8.23
C GLN A 107 10.67 -24.41 7.68
N VAL A 108 11.37 -23.28 7.53
CA VAL A 108 12.79 -23.27 7.11
C VAL A 108 13.65 -24.08 8.09
N ALA A 109 13.48 -23.87 9.41
CA ALA A 109 14.21 -24.63 10.43
C ALA A 109 13.96 -26.14 10.31
N ARG A 110 12.71 -26.56 10.11
CA ARG A 110 12.35 -27.96 9.86
C ARG A 110 13.00 -28.54 8.60
N GLU A 111 13.00 -27.79 7.49
CA GLU A 111 13.62 -28.21 6.22
C GLU A 111 15.14 -28.40 6.35
N VAL A 112 15.80 -27.57 7.17
CA VAL A 112 17.23 -27.67 7.46
C VAL A 112 17.55 -28.84 8.40
N SER A 113 16.78 -29.01 9.49
CA SER A 113 17.02 -30.09 10.47
C SER A 113 16.74 -31.49 9.93
N SER A 114 15.83 -31.64 8.96
CA SER A 114 15.45 -32.94 8.40
C SER A 114 16.43 -33.46 7.32
N ALA A 115 17.66 -32.93 7.27
CA ALA A 115 18.77 -33.28 6.37
C ALA A 115 18.52 -33.07 4.86
N ASN A 116 17.37 -32.51 4.47
CA ASN A 116 16.94 -32.52 3.07
C ASN A 116 17.35 -31.26 2.27
N ARG A 117 17.78 -30.17 2.93
CA ARG A 117 18.18 -28.91 2.28
C ARG A 117 19.19 -28.11 3.09
N THR A 118 20.02 -27.34 2.41
CA THR A 118 20.88 -26.32 3.04
C THR A 118 20.05 -25.09 3.45
N LEU A 119 20.52 -24.33 4.45
CA LEU A 119 19.86 -23.09 4.90
C LEU A 119 19.61 -22.11 3.73
N ALA A 120 20.58 -21.93 2.84
CA ALA A 120 20.45 -21.09 1.66
C ALA A 120 19.32 -21.57 0.72
N GLN A 121 19.20 -22.88 0.49
CA GLN A 121 18.14 -23.45 -0.34
C GLN A 121 16.74 -23.30 0.31
N ALA A 122 16.66 -23.51 1.62
CA ALA A 122 15.40 -23.39 2.36
C ALA A 122 14.93 -21.92 2.39
N LEU A 123 15.83 -20.97 2.65
CA LEU A 123 15.54 -19.53 2.56
C LEU A 123 15.19 -19.10 1.14
N GLY A 124 15.85 -19.63 0.12
CA GLY A 124 15.51 -19.36 -1.29
C GLY A 124 14.11 -19.87 -1.66
N SER A 125 13.72 -21.05 -1.20
CA SER A 125 12.36 -21.57 -1.39
C SER A 125 11.32 -20.71 -0.67
N LEU A 126 11.66 -20.22 0.53
CA LEU A 126 10.82 -19.30 1.29
C LEU A 126 10.64 -17.97 0.53
N ALA A 127 11.73 -17.37 0.04
CA ALA A 127 11.70 -16.13 -0.74
C ALA A 127 10.82 -16.26 -1.99
N GLN A 128 10.95 -17.36 -2.74
CA GLN A 128 10.13 -17.63 -3.92
C GLN A 128 8.64 -17.78 -3.59
N ARG A 129 8.30 -18.52 -2.53
CA ARG A 129 6.89 -18.74 -2.13
C ARG A 129 6.23 -17.47 -1.59
N THR A 130 7.02 -16.64 -0.94
CA THR A 130 6.55 -15.48 -0.19
C THR A 130 6.57 -14.19 -1.02
N GLN A 131 7.37 -14.16 -2.08
CA GLN A 131 7.62 -12.99 -2.94
C GLN A 131 7.98 -11.74 -2.14
N ASP A 132 8.78 -11.91 -1.08
CA ASP A 132 9.21 -10.81 -0.22
C ASP A 132 10.63 -10.37 -0.58
N PRO A 133 10.84 -9.10 -0.97
CA PRO A 133 12.16 -8.58 -1.30
C PRO A 133 13.19 -8.74 -0.17
N ASP A 134 12.78 -8.58 1.09
CA ASP A 134 13.70 -8.63 2.23
C ASP A 134 14.18 -10.09 2.46
N LEU A 135 13.30 -11.08 2.22
CA LEU A 135 13.66 -12.50 2.31
C LEU A 135 14.51 -12.97 1.12
N ASP A 136 14.31 -12.39 -0.07
CA ASP A 136 15.12 -12.69 -1.25
C ASP A 136 16.57 -12.18 -1.09
N LEU A 137 16.71 -10.97 -0.52
CA LEU A 137 18.00 -10.43 -0.11
C LEU A 137 18.66 -11.29 0.96
N LEU A 138 17.90 -11.75 1.96
CA LEU A 138 18.39 -12.64 3.00
C LEU A 138 18.91 -13.97 2.43
N ALA A 139 18.14 -14.61 1.56
CA ALA A 139 18.51 -15.88 0.94
C ALA A 139 19.79 -15.73 0.11
N SER A 140 19.87 -14.67 -0.68
CA SER A 140 21.05 -14.35 -1.50
C SER A 140 22.28 -14.08 -0.64
N ALA A 141 22.12 -13.32 0.45
CA ALA A 141 23.18 -13.04 1.40
C ALA A 141 23.74 -14.33 2.03
N VAL A 142 22.86 -15.22 2.51
CA VAL A 142 23.27 -16.49 3.12
C VAL A 142 23.96 -17.41 2.09
N ALA A 143 23.47 -17.43 0.85
CA ALA A 143 24.08 -18.21 -0.24
C ALA A 143 25.50 -17.74 -0.55
N VAL A 144 25.70 -16.44 -0.75
CA VAL A 144 27.02 -15.84 -1.01
C VAL A 144 27.95 -16.04 0.19
N GLN A 145 27.42 -15.95 1.41
CA GLN A 145 28.25 -16.03 2.59
C GLN A 145 28.88 -17.40 2.79
N LYS A 146 28.14 -18.46 2.42
CA LYS A 146 28.60 -19.84 2.48
C LYS A 146 29.75 -20.13 1.51
N GLU A 147 29.83 -19.39 0.40
CA GLU A 147 30.89 -19.55 -0.62
C GLU A 147 32.12 -18.69 -0.34
N GLY A 148 31.97 -17.53 0.31
CA GLY A 148 33.03 -16.52 0.45
C GLY A 148 33.58 -16.26 1.87
N GLY A 149 32.98 -16.81 2.94
CA GLY A 149 33.56 -16.77 4.30
C GLY A 149 33.60 -15.41 5.03
N GLY A 150 32.83 -14.41 4.60
CA GLY A 150 32.66 -13.11 5.27
C GLY A 150 31.67 -13.05 6.46
N ASN A 151 31.33 -11.82 6.88
CA ASN A 151 30.57 -11.51 8.09
C ASN A 151 29.04 -11.54 7.89
N LEU A 152 28.42 -12.71 8.12
CA LEU A 152 26.97 -12.88 8.01
C LEU A 152 26.22 -11.92 8.94
N ALA A 153 26.72 -11.71 10.16
CA ALA A 153 26.07 -10.87 11.15
C ALA A 153 25.93 -9.42 10.66
N GLY A 154 26.97 -8.87 10.02
CA GLY A 154 26.91 -7.52 9.44
C GLY A 154 25.90 -7.39 8.29
N ILE A 155 25.69 -8.46 7.51
CA ILE A 155 24.66 -8.46 6.46
C ILE A 155 23.26 -8.51 7.08
N LEU A 156 23.06 -9.31 8.12
CA LEU A 156 21.78 -9.35 8.85
C LEU A 156 21.45 -8.00 9.49
N ASP A 157 22.43 -7.31 10.07
CA ASP A 157 22.27 -5.96 10.62
C ASP A 157 21.87 -4.95 9.54
N SER A 158 22.57 -4.98 8.40
CA SER A 158 22.25 -4.10 7.25
C SER A 158 20.84 -4.33 6.71
N LEU A 159 20.40 -5.60 6.68
CA LEU A 159 19.06 -5.94 6.24
C LEU A 159 18.00 -5.52 7.26
N ALA A 160 18.27 -5.70 8.55
CA ALA A 160 17.39 -5.23 9.63
C ALA A 160 17.24 -3.70 9.59
N GLU A 161 18.34 -2.96 9.43
CA GLU A 161 18.30 -1.50 9.26
C GLU A 161 17.47 -1.09 8.05
N ASN A 162 17.62 -1.76 6.92
CA ASN A 162 16.86 -1.45 5.71
C ASN A 162 15.36 -1.72 5.89
N ALA A 163 15.00 -2.83 6.53
CA ALA A 163 13.61 -3.15 6.86
C ALA A 163 13.01 -2.13 7.84
N GLN A 164 13.77 -1.69 8.84
CA GLN A 164 13.36 -0.67 9.80
C GLN A 164 13.16 0.69 9.14
N LYS A 165 14.11 1.16 8.32
CA LYS A 165 14.00 2.40 7.53
C LYS A 165 12.75 2.40 6.64
N ARG A 166 12.42 1.26 6.01
CA ARG A 166 11.17 1.11 5.24
C ARG A 166 9.92 1.25 6.11
N SER A 167 9.91 0.66 7.30
CA SER A 167 8.78 0.76 8.23
C SER A 167 8.58 2.19 8.75
N GLU A 168 9.66 2.87 9.12
CA GLU A 168 9.65 4.26 9.59
C GLU A 168 9.18 5.22 8.49
N MET A 169 9.67 5.04 7.26
CA MET A 169 9.23 5.81 6.10
C MET A 169 7.72 5.67 5.87
N LYS A 170 7.19 4.44 5.94
CA LYS A 170 5.73 4.21 5.84
C LYS A 170 4.98 4.95 6.96
N GLY A 171 5.47 4.89 8.20
CA GLY A 171 4.86 5.60 9.33
C GLY A 171 4.89 7.12 9.17
N HIS A 172 5.99 7.68 8.68
CA HIS A 172 6.13 9.11 8.40
C HIS A 172 5.17 9.56 7.29
N LEU A 173 5.07 8.78 6.20
CA LEU A 173 4.13 9.04 5.11
C LEU A 173 2.68 8.95 5.59
N ASP A 174 2.33 7.95 6.40
CA ASP A 174 0.98 7.81 6.95
C ASP A 174 0.61 8.98 7.88
N ALA A 175 1.57 9.48 8.68
CA ALA A 175 1.37 10.65 9.54
C ALA A 175 1.17 11.93 8.73
N ILE A 176 2.05 12.20 7.75
CA ILE A 176 1.96 13.38 6.87
C ILE A 176 0.66 13.35 6.07
N THR A 177 0.29 12.20 5.51
CA THR A 177 -0.95 12.05 4.74
C THR A 177 -2.20 12.10 5.62
N SER A 178 -2.14 11.68 6.88
CA SER A 178 -3.25 11.86 7.84
C SER A 178 -3.57 13.34 8.05
N SER A 179 -2.54 14.16 8.30
CA SER A 179 -2.69 15.61 8.45
C SER A 179 -3.27 16.25 7.17
N ALA A 180 -2.73 15.90 6.00
CA ALA A 180 -3.23 16.41 4.72
C ALA A 180 -4.69 16.02 4.45
N ARG A 181 -5.09 14.78 4.81
CA ARG A 181 -6.49 14.33 4.68
C ARG A 181 -7.44 15.10 5.59
N MET A 182 -7.04 15.37 6.82
CA MET A 182 -7.87 16.11 7.78
C MET A 182 -8.10 17.55 7.32
N SER A 183 -7.05 18.24 6.87
CA SER A 183 -7.14 19.59 6.31
C SER A 183 -8.00 19.64 5.04
N ALA A 184 -7.86 18.66 4.15
CA ALA A 184 -8.67 18.57 2.95
C ALA A 184 -10.15 18.28 3.24
N ALA A 185 -10.44 17.44 4.24
CA ALA A 185 -11.81 17.19 4.68
C ALA A 185 -12.44 18.45 5.28
N LEU A 186 -11.68 19.23 6.06
CA LEU A 186 -12.15 20.50 6.62
C LEU A 186 -12.48 21.50 5.51
N VAL A 187 -11.56 21.75 4.58
CA VAL A 187 -11.76 22.70 3.48
C VAL A 187 -12.87 22.23 2.53
N GLY A 188 -12.92 20.94 2.18
CA GLY A 188 -13.98 20.38 1.35
C GLY A 188 -15.36 20.38 2.01
N SER A 189 -15.43 20.53 3.33
CA SER A 189 -16.71 20.70 4.05
C SER A 189 -17.22 22.13 4.07
N MET A 190 -16.39 23.12 3.72
CA MET A 190 -16.79 24.54 3.76
C MET A 190 -17.96 24.86 2.82
N PRO A 191 -17.98 24.43 1.54
CA PRO A 191 -19.09 24.76 0.64
C PRO A 191 -20.46 24.29 1.14
N PRO A 192 -20.66 23.03 1.58
CA PRO A 192 -21.94 22.61 2.16
C PRO A 192 -22.22 23.26 3.51
N ALA A 193 -21.20 23.55 4.34
CA ALA A 193 -21.39 24.26 5.59
C ALA A 193 -21.87 25.71 5.38
N MET A 194 -21.32 26.40 4.39
CA MET A 194 -21.75 27.75 4.00
C MET A 194 -23.18 27.74 3.45
N LEU A 195 -23.52 26.75 2.61
CA LEU A 195 -24.89 26.59 2.09
C LEU A 195 -25.90 26.34 3.23
N ALA A 196 -25.55 25.50 4.20
CA ALA A 196 -26.37 25.24 5.38
C ALA A 196 -26.49 26.45 6.31
N LEU A 197 -25.43 27.26 6.44
CA LEU A 197 -25.49 28.49 7.22
C LEU A 197 -26.40 29.52 6.56
N LEU A 198 -26.29 29.69 5.23
CA LEU A 198 -27.13 30.60 4.47
C LEU A 198 -28.61 30.20 4.50
N SER A 199 -28.92 28.90 4.59
CA SER A 199 -30.32 28.45 4.69
C SER A 199 -30.99 28.83 6.00
N ILE A 200 -30.23 28.98 7.07
CA ILE A 200 -30.74 29.38 8.39
C ILE A 200 -30.69 30.90 8.54
N ALA A 201 -29.60 31.55 8.11
CA ALA A 201 -29.39 32.98 8.31
C ALA A 201 -30.25 33.85 7.37
N SER A 202 -30.39 33.47 6.10
CA SER A 202 -31.04 34.28 5.06
C SER A 202 -31.79 33.41 4.03
N PRO A 203 -32.93 32.81 4.39
CA PRO A 203 -33.69 31.93 3.48
C PRO A 203 -34.13 32.62 2.19
N ALA A 204 -34.47 33.91 2.24
CA ALA A 204 -34.85 34.70 1.06
C ALA A 204 -33.75 34.75 -0.01
N TYR A 205 -32.47 34.76 0.40
CA TYR A 205 -31.34 34.77 -0.55
C TYR A 205 -31.21 33.45 -1.30
N LEU A 206 -31.50 32.32 -0.63
CA LEU A 206 -31.54 31.02 -1.28
C LEU A 206 -32.71 30.89 -2.24
N GLU A 207 -33.89 31.42 -1.89
CA GLU A 207 -35.06 31.41 -2.77
C GLU A 207 -34.78 32.14 -4.09
N ASP A 208 -34.17 33.32 -4.04
CA ASP A 208 -33.73 34.05 -5.24
C ASP A 208 -32.67 33.28 -6.03
N PHE A 209 -31.73 32.63 -5.34
CA PHE A 209 -30.71 31.79 -5.96
C PHE A 209 -31.31 30.59 -6.69
N TRP A 210 -32.27 29.89 -6.09
CA TRP A 210 -32.99 28.78 -6.71
C TRP A 210 -33.87 29.25 -7.88
N ALA A 211 -34.53 30.40 -7.75
CA ALA A 211 -35.38 30.98 -8.79
C ALA A 211 -34.58 31.46 -10.01
N SER A 212 -33.33 31.91 -9.84
CA SER A 212 -32.47 32.41 -10.92
C SER A 212 -32.07 31.36 -11.96
N GLY A 213 -32.22 30.07 -11.66
CA GLY A 213 -31.79 28.96 -12.53
C GLY A 213 -30.27 28.78 -12.66
N LEU A 214 -29.47 29.65 -12.01
CA LEU A 214 -28.00 29.59 -12.01
C LEU A 214 -27.44 28.60 -10.97
N TRP A 215 -28.29 28.06 -10.10
CA TRP A 215 -27.89 27.13 -9.04
C TRP A 215 -27.26 25.84 -9.58
N ALA A 216 -27.78 25.30 -10.69
CA ALA A 216 -27.33 24.04 -11.26
C ALA A 216 -25.87 24.09 -11.77
N PRO A 217 -25.48 25.04 -12.64
CA PRO A 217 -24.08 25.12 -13.10
C PRO A 217 -23.11 25.48 -11.97
N ILE A 218 -23.50 26.31 -11.01
CA ILE A 218 -22.64 26.71 -9.89
C ILE A 218 -22.34 25.51 -8.97
N LEU A 219 -23.38 24.78 -8.56
CA LEU A 219 -23.19 23.59 -7.72
C LEU A 219 -22.39 22.50 -8.42
N LEU A 220 -22.57 22.34 -9.74
CA LEU A 220 -21.81 21.38 -10.52
C LEU A 220 -20.33 21.72 -10.57
N VAL A 221 -19.97 23.00 -10.74
CA VAL A 221 -18.57 23.46 -10.72
C VAL A 221 -17.94 23.26 -9.34
N VAL A 222 -18.64 23.63 -8.26
CA VAL A 222 -18.17 23.43 -6.88
C VAL A 222 -17.94 21.94 -6.60
N ALA A 223 -18.92 21.10 -6.91
CA ALA A 223 -18.81 19.66 -6.71
C ALA A 223 -17.67 19.05 -7.54
N ALA A 224 -17.48 19.48 -8.79
CA ALA A 224 -16.39 19.02 -9.63
C ALA A 224 -15.02 19.39 -9.05
N LEU A 225 -14.87 20.61 -8.53
CA LEU A 225 -13.64 21.09 -7.91
C LEU A 225 -13.32 20.29 -6.64
N ASP A 226 -14.28 20.10 -5.74
CA ASP A 226 -14.11 19.30 -4.52
C ASP A 226 -13.74 17.85 -4.82
N ILE A 227 -14.44 17.23 -5.77
CA ILE A 227 -14.15 15.85 -6.21
C ILE A 227 -12.74 15.76 -6.82
N SER A 228 -12.31 16.76 -7.59
CA SER A 228 -10.98 16.80 -8.17
C SER A 228 -9.88 16.88 -7.11
N GLY A 229 -10.08 17.69 -6.06
CA GLY A 229 -9.16 17.81 -4.93
C GLY A 229 -9.03 16.49 -4.17
N LEU A 230 -10.17 15.85 -3.86
CA LEU A 230 -10.18 14.53 -3.22
C LEU A 230 -9.53 13.44 -4.09
N ALA A 231 -9.71 13.50 -5.42
CA ALA A 231 -9.10 12.57 -6.36
C ALA A 231 -7.58 12.74 -6.45
N LEU A 232 -7.07 13.98 -6.42
CA LEU A 232 -5.63 14.28 -6.38
C LEU A 232 -4.96 13.69 -5.13
N ILE A 233 -5.59 13.85 -3.97
CA ILE A 233 -5.10 13.28 -2.70
C ILE A 233 -5.03 11.75 -2.78
N LYS A 234 -6.08 11.11 -3.31
CA LYS A 234 -6.08 9.65 -3.54
C LYS A 234 -5.01 9.19 -4.52
N ARG A 235 -4.65 10.02 -5.51
CA ARG A 235 -3.61 9.72 -6.50
C ARG A 235 -2.21 9.80 -5.92
N LEU A 236 -1.92 10.83 -5.13
CA LEU A 236 -0.66 10.98 -4.40
C LEU A 236 -0.39 9.74 -3.54
N TYR A 237 -1.38 9.30 -2.76
CA TYR A 237 -1.25 8.09 -1.94
C TYR A 237 -0.95 6.82 -2.75
N ARG A 238 -1.46 6.68 -3.98
CA ARG A 238 -1.22 5.45 -4.75
C ARG A 238 0.18 5.40 -5.38
N LEU A 239 0.84 6.54 -5.57
CA LEU A 239 2.12 6.60 -6.29
C LEU A 239 3.33 6.24 -5.41
N ASP A 240 3.27 6.49 -4.11
CA ASP A 240 4.37 6.14 -3.19
C ASP A 240 4.37 4.65 -2.76
N PHE A 241 3.38 3.86 -3.18
CA PHE A 241 3.24 2.45 -2.79
C PHE A 241 3.32 1.45 -3.97
N SER A 242 3.77 1.89 -5.15
CA SER A 242 4.14 1.05 -6.29
C SER A 242 5.62 1.18 -6.58
#